data_AF-A0A140KAS7-F1
#
_entry.id   AF-A0A140KAS7-F1
#
_cell.length_a   1.000
_cell.length_b   1.000
_cell.length_c   1.000
_cell.angle_alpha   90.00
_cell.angle_beta   90.00
_cell.angle_gamma   90.00
#
_symmetry.space_group_name_H-M   'P 1'
#
loop_
_entity.id
_entity.type
_entity.pdbx_description
1 polymer ?
#
loop_
_entity_poly.entity_id
_entity_poly.type
_entity_poly.pdbx_seq_one_letter_code
_entity_poly.pdbx_strand_id
1 'polypeptide(L)'
;MNNQTKNKQLYQQKLKIQIKKLNVQISEVKTKVENAKTEMIDQYHSKLEELHAKRDLAQKKRQELQQSSGEAWKEMKHGFEKSLAELNKAWENAIDKFK
;
A
#
# COMPACT_ATOMS: atom_id res chain seq x y z
N MET A 1 -27.11 -1.18 14.93
CA MET A 1 -25.84 -0.88 14.21
C MET A 1 -26.17 -0.63 12.75
N ASN A 2 -25.86 0.56 12.21
CA ASN A 2 -26.13 0.87 10.80
C ASN A 2 -25.07 0.23 9.88
N ASN A 3 -25.47 -0.19 8.68
CA ASN A 3 -24.60 -0.86 7.70
C ASN A 3 -23.34 -0.05 7.33
N GLN A 4 -23.41 1.28 7.38
CA GLN A 4 -22.27 2.15 7.09
C GLN A 4 -21.14 2.01 8.11
N THR A 5 -21.44 1.88 9.40
CA THR A 5 -20.42 1.72 10.46
C THR A 5 -19.69 0.38 10.33
N LYS A 6 -20.42 -0.69 10.02
CA LYS A 6 -19.84 -2.02 9.78
C LYS A 6 -18.93 -2.02 8.55
N ASN A 7 -19.36 -1.37 7.46
CA ASN A 7 -18.55 -1.25 6.24
C ASN A 7 -17.25 -0.47 6.51
N LYS A 8 -17.34 0.65 7.27
CA LYS A 8 -16.18 1.44 7.68
C LYS A 8 -15.19 0.64 8.52
N GLN A 9 -15.66 -0.12 9.51
CA GLN A 9 -14.81 -0.97 10.36
C GLN A 9 -14.11 -2.07 9.57
N LEU A 10 -14.84 -2.78 8.70
CA LEU A 10 -14.28 -3.80 7.82
C LEU A 10 -13.20 -3.23 6.91
N TYR A 11 -13.46 -2.05 6.34
CA TYR A 11 -12.49 -1.39 5.49
C TYR A 11 -11.23 -0.94 6.25
N GLN A 12 -11.38 -0.41 7.47
CA GLN A 12 -10.23 -0.07 8.32
C GLN A 12 -9.38 -1.29 8.68
N GLN A 13 -10.01 -2.45 8.92
CA GLN A 13 -9.30 -3.71 9.11
C GLN A 13 -8.56 -4.15 7.85
N LYS A 14 -9.20 -4.06 6.67
CA LYS A 14 -8.57 -4.32 5.36
C LYS A 14 -7.32 -3.45 5.17
N LEU A 15 -7.40 -2.15 5.45
CA LEU A 15 -6.26 -1.24 5.37
C LEU A 15 -5.14 -1.63 6.33
N LYS A 16 -5.47 -2.00 7.57
CA LYS A 16 -4.47 -2.46 8.55
C LYS A 16 -3.72 -3.69 8.05
N ILE A 17 -4.43 -4.65 7.44
CA ILE A 17 -3.84 -5.86 6.86
C ILE A 17 -2.94 -5.49 5.67
N GLN A 18 -3.40 -4.60 4.79
CA GLN A 18 -2.62 -4.16 3.64
C GLN A 18 -1.33 -3.44 4.05
N ILE A 19 -1.37 -2.54 5.03
CA ILE A 19 -0.17 -1.86 5.55
C ILE A 19 0.82 -2.88 6.13
N LYS A 20 0.32 -3.87 6.88
CA LYS A 20 1.19 -4.95 7.39
C LYS A 20 1.84 -5.74 6.25
N LYS A 21 1.07 -6.09 5.21
CA LYS A 21 1.60 -6.79 4.03
C LYS A 21 2.68 -5.96 3.34
N LEU A 22 2.46 -4.66 3.15
CA LEU A 22 3.46 -3.76 2.56
C LEU A 22 4.73 -3.70 3.39
N ASN A 23 4.64 -3.64 4.73
CA ASN A 23 5.82 -3.65 5.60
C ASN A 23 6.65 -4.93 5.44
N VAL A 24 5.99 -6.09 5.33
CA VAL A 24 6.67 -7.37 5.08
C VAL A 24 7.36 -7.35 3.72
N GLN A 25 6.67 -6.92 2.66
CA GLN A 25 7.24 -6.83 1.31
C GLN A 25 8.43 -5.85 1.24
N ILE A 26 8.35 -4.70 1.92
CA ILE A 26 9.45 -3.75 2.06
C ILE A 26 10.65 -4.43 2.72
N SER A 27 10.43 -5.16 3.81
CA SER A 27 11.51 -5.87 4.51
C SER A 27 12.16 -6.92 3.63
N GLU A 28 11.37 -7.73 2.92
CA GLU A 28 11.87 -8.75 1.99
C GLU A 28 12.71 -8.14 0.87
N VAL A 29 12.24 -7.04 0.28
CA VAL A 29 12.94 -6.33 -0.79
C VAL A 29 14.24 -5.73 -0.25
N LYS A 30 14.20 -5.09 0.93
CA LYS A 30 15.39 -4.53 1.59
C LYS A 30 16.46 -5.60 1.80
N THR A 31 16.10 -6.77 2.34
CA THR A 31 17.03 -7.89 2.51
C THR A 31 17.55 -8.42 1.18
N LYS A 32 16.74 -8.41 0.11
CA LYS A 32 17.23 -8.77 -1.23
C LYS A 32 18.24 -7.75 -1.77
N VAL A 33 18.01 -6.44 -1.57
CA VAL A 33 18.94 -5.37 -1.97
C VAL A 33 20.29 -5.56 -1.30
N GLU A 34 20.28 -5.81 0.02
CA GLU A 34 21.48 -6.00 0.83
C GLU A 34 22.33 -7.19 0.34
N ASN A 35 21.71 -8.17 -0.31
CA ASN A 35 22.37 -9.36 -0.86
C ASN A 35 22.56 -9.31 -2.39
N ALA A 36 22.11 -8.24 -3.07
CA ALA A 36 22.13 -8.15 -4.53
C ALA A 36 23.45 -7.60 -5.06
N LYS A 37 23.76 -7.94 -6.33
CA LYS A 37 24.88 -7.33 -7.08
C LYS A 37 24.59 -5.85 -7.35
N THR A 38 25.65 -5.04 -7.46
CA THR A 38 25.59 -3.58 -7.64
C THR A 38 24.64 -3.13 -8.76
N GLU A 39 24.59 -3.85 -9.88
CA GLU A 39 23.71 -3.53 -11.02
C GLU A 39 22.21 -3.66 -10.72
N MET A 40 21.82 -4.49 -9.74
CA MET A 40 20.43 -4.65 -9.33
C MET A 40 20.05 -3.69 -8.20
N ILE A 41 21.02 -3.13 -7.47
CA ILE A 41 20.77 -2.27 -6.30
C ILE A 41 19.90 -1.07 -6.67
N ASP A 42 20.18 -0.41 -7.80
CA ASP A 42 19.43 0.78 -8.23
C ASP A 42 17.96 0.45 -8.56
N GLN A 43 17.74 -0.67 -9.26
CA GLN A 43 16.39 -1.14 -9.58
C GLN A 43 15.62 -1.50 -8.32
N TYR A 44 16.26 -2.14 -7.34
CA TYR A 44 15.62 -2.44 -6.07
C TYR A 44 15.42 -1.20 -5.19
N HIS A 45 16.29 -0.21 -5.22
CA HIS A 45 16.14 1.04 -4.48
C HIS A 45 14.90 1.79 -4.94
N SER A 46 14.75 2.00 -6.25
CA SER A 46 13.55 2.61 -6.83
C SER A 46 12.30 1.84 -6.40
N LYS A 47 12.40 0.52 -6.36
CA LYS A 47 11.28 -0.33 -5.97
C LYS A 47 10.93 -0.19 -4.49
N LEU A 48 11.93 -0.15 -3.63
CA LEU A 48 11.78 0.07 -2.20
C LEU A 48 11.11 1.43 -1.93
N GLU A 49 11.51 2.48 -2.63
CA GLU A 49 10.91 3.82 -2.53
C GLU A 49 9.42 3.81 -2.92
N GLU A 50 9.05 3.13 -4.01
CA GLU A 50 7.65 3.00 -4.42
C GLU A 50 6.80 2.31 -3.33
N LEU A 51 7.32 1.26 -2.68
CA LEU A 51 6.60 0.62 -1.58
C LEU A 51 6.51 1.49 -0.34
N HIS A 52 7.57 2.23 -0.01
CA HIS A 52 7.54 3.18 1.09
C HIS A 52 6.46 4.25 0.87
N ALA A 53 6.43 4.87 -0.32
CA ALA A 53 5.41 5.83 -0.69
C ALA A 53 3.99 5.24 -0.56
N LYS A 54 3.80 4.00 -1.01
CA LYS A 54 2.51 3.30 -0.91
C LYS A 54 2.09 2.99 0.53
N ARG A 55 3.03 2.57 1.37
CA ARG A 55 2.80 2.34 2.81
C ARG A 55 2.38 3.65 3.48
N ASP A 56 3.09 4.73 3.20
CA ASP A 56 2.86 6.03 3.82
C ASP A 56 1.51 6.61 3.38
N LEU A 57 1.17 6.47 2.08
CA LEU A 57 -0.15 6.81 1.56
C LEU A 57 -1.26 6.01 2.25
N ALA A 58 -1.09 4.70 2.43
CA ALA A 58 -2.06 3.85 3.12
C ALA A 58 -2.22 4.21 4.60
N GLN A 59 -1.13 4.59 5.28
CA GLN A 59 -1.17 5.08 6.66
C GLN A 59 -1.91 6.40 6.77
N LYS A 60 -1.58 7.37 5.91
CA LYS A 60 -2.28 8.66 5.84
C LYS A 60 -3.77 8.46 5.58
N LYS A 61 -4.11 7.61 4.60
CA LYS A 61 -5.50 7.32 4.28
C LYS A 61 -6.27 6.72 5.44
N ARG A 62 -5.66 5.80 6.16
CA ARG A 62 -6.28 5.22 7.35
C ARG A 62 -6.63 6.30 8.39
N GLN A 63 -5.75 7.27 8.62
CA GLN A 63 -6.00 8.39 9.53
C GLN A 63 -7.14 9.28 9.03
N GLU A 64 -7.11 9.67 7.76
CA GLU A 64 -8.16 10.47 7.11
C GLU A 64 -9.53 9.79 7.17
N LEU A 65 -9.58 8.46 6.97
CA LEU A 65 -10.81 7.68 7.03
C LEU A 65 -11.34 7.52 8.45
N GLN A 66 -10.48 7.60 9.47
CA GLN A 66 -10.95 7.65 10.85
C GLN A 66 -11.72 8.94 11.10
N GLN A 67 -11.23 10.07 10.57
CA GLN A 67 -11.80 11.41 10.76
C GLN A 67 -13.00 11.72 9.84
N SER A 68 -13.10 11.10 8.66
CA SER A 68 -14.19 11.33 7.71
C SER A 68 -15.45 10.47 7.98
N SER A 69 -16.59 10.95 7.51
CA SER A 69 -17.90 10.28 7.60
C SER A 69 -18.72 10.53 6.34
N GLY A 70 -19.87 9.85 6.21
CA GLY A 70 -20.84 10.12 5.15
C GLY A 70 -20.28 9.92 3.73
N GLU A 71 -20.58 10.87 2.84
CA GLU A 71 -20.18 10.82 1.44
C GLU A 71 -18.68 11.04 1.23
N ALA A 72 -18.08 11.97 1.99
CA ALA A 72 -16.64 12.21 1.96
C ALA A 72 -15.84 10.93 2.24
N TRP A 73 -16.29 10.09 3.17
CA TRP A 73 -15.65 8.81 3.45
C TRP A 73 -15.65 7.87 2.23
N LYS A 74 -16.76 7.83 1.46
CA LYS A 74 -16.89 6.96 0.28
C LYS A 74 -15.99 7.42 -0.87
N GLU A 75 -16.00 8.72 -1.18
CA GLU A 75 -15.15 9.30 -2.22
C GLU A 75 -13.67 9.08 -1.91
N MET A 76 -13.29 9.34 -0.65
CA MET A 76 -11.94 9.11 -0.16
C MET A 76 -11.53 7.64 -0.30
N LYS A 77 -12.38 6.71 0.14
CA LYS A 77 -12.15 5.27 -0.02
C LYS A 77 -11.95 4.90 -1.49
N HIS A 78 -12.81 5.38 -2.38
CA HIS A 78 -12.77 5.05 -3.81
C HIS A 78 -11.47 5.53 -4.46
N GLY A 79 -11.11 6.80 -4.28
CA GLY A 79 -9.87 7.35 -4.83
C GLY A 79 -8.64 6.60 -4.34
N PHE A 80 -8.60 6.23 -3.05
CA PHE A 80 -7.51 5.43 -2.52
C PHE A 80 -7.45 4.01 -3.08
N GLU A 81 -8.58 3.31 -3.19
CA GLU A 81 -8.60 1.96 -3.76
C GLU A 81 -8.10 1.95 -5.21
N LYS A 82 -8.41 2.99 -5.98
CA LYS A 82 -7.89 3.18 -7.34
C LYS A 82 -6.38 3.37 -7.35
N SER A 83 -5.85 4.34 -6.60
CA SER A 83 -4.40 4.58 -6.54
C SER A 83 -3.62 3.36 -6.04
N LEU A 84 -4.17 2.64 -5.06
CA LEU A 84 -3.53 1.43 -4.54
C LEU A 84 -3.52 0.30 -5.57
N ALA A 85 -4.59 0.15 -6.37
CA ALA A 85 -4.65 -0.84 -7.44
C ALA A 85 -3.63 -0.55 -8.54
N GLU A 86 -3.53 0.70 -8.98
CA GLU A 86 -2.53 1.14 -9.97
C GLU A 86 -1.10 0.88 -9.49
N LEU A 87 -0.80 1.24 -8.23
CA LEU A 87 0.49 0.97 -7.61
C LEU A 87 0.78 -0.53 -7.43
N ASN A 88 -0.22 -1.37 -7.08
CA ASN A 88 -0.05 -2.82 -7.03
C ASN A 88 0.31 -3.39 -8.41
N LYS A 89 -0.35 -2.92 -9.47
CA LYS A 89 -0.07 -3.37 -10.84
C LYS A 89 1.33 -2.99 -11.29
N ALA A 90 1.75 -1.75 -11.02
CA ALA A 90 3.13 -1.30 -11.28
C ALA A 90 4.16 -2.10 -10.45
N TRP A 91 3.80 -2.46 -9.22
CA TRP A 91 4.59 -3.35 -8.37
C TRP A 91 4.78 -4.72 -8.96
N GLU A 92 3.69 -5.41 -9.29
CA GLU A 92 3.69 -6.76 -9.86
C GLU A 92 4.45 -6.80 -11.19
N ASN A 93 4.17 -5.86 -12.09
CA ASN A 93 4.85 -5.77 -13.39
C ASN A 93 6.36 -5.58 -13.25
N ALA A 94 6.79 -4.77 -12.28
CA ALA A 94 8.20 -4.59 -12.03
C ALA A 94 8.80 -5.87 -11.43
N ILE A 95 8.23 -6.45 -10.36
CA ILE A 95 8.71 -7.72 -9.77
C ILE A 95 8.82 -8.83 -10.82
N ASP A 96 7.84 -8.96 -11.71
CA ASP A 96 7.81 -10.04 -12.70
C ASP A 96 8.98 -9.97 -13.69
N LYS A 97 9.49 -8.75 -13.97
CA LYS A 97 10.71 -8.55 -14.76
C LYS A 97 12.00 -8.98 -14.06
N PHE A 98 11.93 -9.31 -12.76
CA PHE A 98 13.08 -9.79 -11.98
C PHE A 98 13.05 -11.31 -11.74
N LYS A 99 12.00 -12.01 -12.16
CA LYS A 99 12.03 -13.49 -12.27
C LYS A 99 12.79 -13.89 -13.51
#